data_AF-A0A2T6ZDK7-F1
#
_entry.id   AF-A0A2T6ZDK7-F1
#
_cell.length_a   1.000
_cell.length_b   1.000
_cell.length_c   1.000
_cell.angle_alpha   90.00
_cell.angle_beta   90.00
_cell.angle_gamma   90.00
#
_symmetry.space_group_name_H-M   'P 1'
#
loop_
_entity.id
_entity.type
_entity.pdbx_description
1 polymer ?
#
loop_
_entity_poly.entity_id
_entity_poly.type
_entity_poly.pdbx_seq_one_letter_code
_entity_poly.pdbx_strand_id
1 'polypeptide(L)' 'MCMQATCATCGGKSWRGCGQHIPRVLDSVPAEEWCSCPKPEGSQYPPKA' A
#
# COMPACT_ATOMS: atom_id res chain seq x y z
N MET A 1 -9.98 -6.17 -8.50
CA MET A 1 -8.89 -5.36 -9.11
C MET A 1 -8.01 -4.81 -8.01
N CYS A 2 -6.69 -4.82 -8.19
CA CYS A 2 -5.80 -4.08 -7.30
C CYS A 2 -5.70 -2.63 -7.77
N MET A 3 -5.80 -1.68 -6.86
CA MET A 3 -5.78 -0.26 -7.18
C MET A 3 -5.10 0.53 -6.07
N GLN A 4 -4.56 1.70 -6.43
CA GLN A 4 -3.98 2.63 -5.47
C GLN A 4 -5.11 3.21 -4.60
N ALA A 5 -4.85 3.33 -3.31
CA ALA A 5 -5.82 3.82 -2.34
C ALA A 5 -5.11 4.58 -1.23
N THR A 6 -5.76 5.60 -0.68
CA THR A 6 -5.20 6.35 0.44
C THR A 6 -5.65 5.70 1.75
N CYS A 7 -4.71 5.42 2.65
CA CYS A 7 -5.04 4.89 3.96
C CYS A 7 -5.78 5.94 4.79
N ALA A 8 -6.94 5.59 5.32
CA ALA A 8 -7.74 6.49 6.16
C ALA A 8 -7.10 6.76 7.54
N THR A 9 -6.17 5.91 7.99
CA THR A 9 -5.53 6.03 9.31
C THR A 9 -4.29 6.91 9.28
N CYS A 10 -3.40 6.68 8.31
CA CYS A 10 -2.12 7.37 8.21
C CYS A 10 -2.13 8.50 7.16
N GLY A 11 -3.11 8.53 6.25
CA GLY A 11 -3.15 9.45 5.10
C GLY A 11 -2.16 9.11 3.97
N GLY A 12 -1.27 8.14 4.18
CA GLY A 12 -0.29 7.69 3.20
C GLY A 12 -0.90 6.83 2.08
N LYS A 13 -0.16 6.73 0.98
CA LYS A 13 -0.51 5.94 -0.19
C LYS A 13 -0.38 4.45 0.12
N SER A 14 -1.42 3.71 -0.21
CA SER A 14 -1.52 2.28 -0.01
C SER A 14 -2.26 1.69 -1.22
N TRP A 15 -2.69 0.45 -1.11
CA TRP A 15 -3.32 -0.32 -2.15
C TRP A 15 -4.58 -1.00 -1.59
N ARG A 16 -5.53 -1.27 -2.46
CA ARG A 16 -6.69 -2.13 -2.19
C ARG A 16 -6.73 -3.25 -3.20
N GLY A 17 -7.20 -4.43 -2.80
CA GLY A 17 -7.37 -5.59 -3.68
C GLY A 17 -6.83 -6.88 -3.07
N CYS A 18 -6.42 -7.81 -3.92
CA CYS A 18 -5.97 -9.16 -3.56
C CYS A 18 -4.48 -9.27 -3.19
N GLY A 19 -3.69 -8.20 -3.29
CA GLY A 19 -2.29 -8.17 -2.83
C GLY A 19 -1.26 -8.74 -3.81
N GLN A 20 -1.67 -9.36 -4.91
CA GLN A 20 -0.73 -9.89 -5.93
C GLN A 20 -0.16 -8.81 -6.87
N HIS A 21 -0.79 -7.63 -6.94
CA HIS A 21 -0.38 -6.56 -7.85
C HIS A 21 0.10 -5.30 -7.12
N ILE A 22 0.40 -5.39 -5.83
CA ILE A 22 0.92 -4.28 -5.02
C ILE A 22 2.15 -3.63 -5.65
N PRO A 23 3.19 -4.37 -6.11
CA PRO A 23 4.34 -3.74 -6.76
C PRO A 23 3.93 -2.86 -7.94
N ARG A 24 3.00 -3.31 -8.77
CA ARG A 24 2.51 -2.53 -9.92
C ARG A 24 1.66 -1.32 -9.52
N VAL A 25 0.94 -1.41 -8.39
CA VAL A 25 0.11 -0.33 -7.87
C VAL A 25 0.97 0.76 -7.23
N LEU A 26 2.03 0.37 -6.51
CA LEU A 26 2.93 1.28 -5.81
C LEU A 26 4.16 1.67 -6.64
N ASP A 27 4.35 1.12 -7.83
CA ASP A 27 5.47 1.42 -8.74
C ASP A 27 5.64 2.92 -8.99
N SER A 28 4.51 3.63 -9.18
CA SER A 28 4.48 5.07 -9.42
C SER A 28 4.46 5.92 -8.14
N VAL A 29 4.55 5.28 -6.96
CA VAL A 29 4.50 5.97 -5.67
C VAL A 29 5.84 5.80 -4.96
N PRO A 30 6.55 6.88 -4.64
CA PRO A 30 7.81 6.76 -3.91
C PRO A 30 7.57 6.21 -2.50
N ALA A 31 8.54 5.45 -1.97
CA ALA A 31 8.40 4.76 -0.69
C ALA A 31 8.15 5.71 0.51
N GLU A 32 8.53 6.97 0.39
CA GLU A 32 8.26 8.04 1.36
C GLU A 32 6.77 8.38 1.47
N GLU A 33 6.00 8.22 0.40
CA GLU A 33 4.57 8.45 0.37
C GLU A 33 3.76 7.22 0.80
N TRP A 34 4.40 6.07 0.98
CA TRP A 34 3.71 4.84 1.36
C TRP A 34 3.15 4.93 2.78
N CYS A 35 2.06 4.22 3.03
CA CYS A 35 1.48 4.22 4.36
C CYS A 35 2.46 3.67 5.41
N SER A 36 2.68 4.45 6.46
CA SER A 36 3.54 4.09 7.59
C SER A 36 2.83 3.24 8.67
N CYS A 37 1.61 2.75 8.39
CA CYS A 37 0.93 1.84 9.30
C CYS A 37 1.71 0.51 9.48
N PRO A 38 1.51 -0.18 10.61
CA PRO A 38 2.14 -1.47 10.86
C PRO A 38 1.84 -2.45 9.73
N LYS A 39 2.91 -3.00 9.16
CA LYS A 39 2.86 -3.94 8.04
C LYS A 39 2.45 -5.32 8.57
N PRO A 40 1.65 -6.10 7.83
CA PRO A 40 1.42 -7.49 8.18
C PRO A 40 2.72 -8.29 8.07
N GLU A 41 2.90 -9.24 8.99
CA GLU A 41 4.12 -10.05 9.08
C GLU A 41 4.36 -10.81 7.76
N GLY A 42 5.56 -10.65 7.20
CA GLY A 42 5.93 -11.24 5.90
C GLY A 42 5.60 -10.40 4.66
N SER A 43 5.06 -9.18 4.79
CA SER A 43 4.91 -8.24 3.67
C SER A 43 5.90 -7.09 3.73
N GLN A 44 6.61 -6.87 2.62
CA GLN A 44 7.46 -5.67 2.43
C GLN A 44 6.63 -4.41 2.11
N TYR A 45 5.38 -4.59 1.70
CA TYR A 45 4.49 -3.52 1.27
C TYR A 45 3.59 -3.03 2.43
N PRO A 46 3.14 -1.76 2.37
CA PRO A 46 2.19 -1.21 3.36
C PRO A 46 0.91 -2.06 3.45
N PRO A 47 0.20 -2.02 4.59
CA PRO A 47 -1.07 -2.73 4.74
C PRO A 47 -2.11 -2.19 3.76
N LYS A 48 -3.12 -3.00 3.43
CA LYS A 48 -4.26 -2.57 2.61
C LYS A 48 -4.95 -1.34 3.21
N ALA A 49 -5.28 -0.36 2.37
CA ALA A 49 -6.01 0.86 2.74
C ALA A 49 -7.48 0.62 3.03
#